data_AF-H0GR37-F1
#
_entry.id   AF-H0GR37-F1
#
_cell.length_a   1.000
_cell.length_b   1.000
_cell.length_c   1.000
_cell.angle_alpha   90.00
_cell.angle_beta   90.00
_cell.angle_gamma   90.00
#
_symmetry.space_group_name_H-M   'P 1'
#
loop_
_entity.id
_entity.type
_entity.pdbx_description
1 polymer ?
#
loop_
_entity_poly.entity_id
_entity_poly.type
_entity_poly.pdbx_seq_one_letter_code
_entity_poly.pdbx_strand_id
1 'polypeptide(L)'
;MNGSNMGYYAVLAGLSALEKSPQVVFTAAELQQLTQQCSSANESARDREISEGKVSKPKRVAVHGYLGGKVSLADAAQVEYEVGHSLLGSYVPRQQLEALSSVDFAHHFHRTLECKAALETHDVFLAGAGQLYLPFQSHIDSPKDNGLKRKRKVMICKRCQSRFSGPQRRSQIKEHVCVDQTS
;
A
#
# COMPACT_ATOMS: atom_id res chain seq x y z
N MET A 1 -23.64 1.84 -5.42
CA MET A 1 -22.19 1.61 -5.33
C MET A 1 -21.62 2.75 -4.52
N ASN A 2 -20.94 2.45 -3.39
CA ASN A 2 -20.46 3.47 -2.48
C ASN A 2 -19.28 4.24 -3.10
N GLY A 3 -19.55 5.49 -3.47
CA GLY A 3 -18.66 6.64 -3.37
C GLY A 3 -17.17 6.46 -3.65
N SER A 4 -16.78 6.14 -4.89
CA SER A 4 -15.47 6.58 -5.40
C SER A 4 -15.71 7.74 -6.36
N ASN A 5 -15.06 8.87 -6.08
CA ASN A 5 -15.10 10.09 -6.90
C ASN A 5 -14.12 9.96 -8.08
N MET A 6 -14.08 8.76 -8.68
CA MET A 6 -13.07 8.35 -9.64
C MET A 6 -13.64 8.45 -11.05
N GLY A 7 -13.03 9.29 -11.88
CA GLY A 7 -13.38 9.38 -13.29
C GLY A 7 -13.05 8.09 -14.06
N TYR A 8 -13.76 7.85 -15.16
CA TYR A 8 -13.56 6.69 -16.04
C TYR A 8 -12.07 6.41 -16.38
N TYR A 9 -11.30 7.44 -16.76
CA TYR A 9 -9.88 7.28 -17.10
C TYR A 9 -8.99 6.96 -15.90
N ALA A 10 -9.35 7.42 -14.71
CA ALA A 10 -8.64 7.07 -13.49
C ALA A 10 -8.81 5.58 -13.18
N VAL A 11 -10.02 5.05 -13.42
CA VAL A 11 -10.29 3.61 -13.29
C VAL A 11 -9.49 2.79 -14.31
N LEU A 12 -9.44 3.23 -15.58
CA LEU A 12 -8.63 2.55 -16.60
C LEU A 12 -7.13 2.52 -16.25
N ALA A 13 -6.59 3.64 -15.75
CA ALA A 13 -5.20 3.73 -15.32
C ALA A 13 -4.90 2.81 -14.12
N GLY A 14 -5.81 2.73 -13.15
CA GLY A 14 -5.66 1.81 -12.02
C GLY A 14 -5.72 0.33 -12.43
N LEU A 15 -6.67 -0.04 -13.30
CA LEU A 15 -6.82 -1.40 -13.78
C LEU A 15 -5.67 -1.86 -14.68
N SER A 16 -5.07 -0.95 -15.46
CA SER A 16 -3.89 -1.26 -16.27
C SER A 16 -2.63 -1.43 -15.42
N ALA A 17 -2.47 -0.64 -14.35
CA ALA A 17 -1.35 -0.76 -13.42
C ALA A 17 -1.31 -2.13 -12.69
N LEU A 18 -2.48 -2.77 -12.50
CA LEU A 18 -2.59 -4.05 -11.80
C LEU A 18 -2.48 -5.28 -12.73
N GLU A 19 -2.34 -5.09 -14.05
CA GLU A 19 -2.34 -6.15 -15.07
C GLU A 19 -3.58 -7.07 -15.06
N LYS A 20 -4.64 -6.69 -14.33
CA LYS A 20 -5.90 -7.44 -14.19
C LYS A 20 -7.08 -6.78 -14.90
N SER A 21 -6.82 -5.82 -15.77
CA SER A 21 -7.82 -5.17 -16.63
C SER A 21 -8.77 -6.15 -17.36
N PRO A 22 -8.32 -7.28 -17.96
CA PRO A 22 -9.25 -8.16 -18.70
C PRO A 22 -10.23 -8.93 -17.80
N GLN A 23 -10.04 -8.92 -16.47
CA GLN A 23 -10.92 -9.61 -15.52
C GLN A 23 -12.12 -8.77 -15.08
N VAL A 24 -12.17 -7.49 -15.49
CA VAL A 24 -13.22 -6.54 -15.10
C VAL A 24 -14.09 -6.25 -16.31
N VAL A 25 -15.40 -6.48 -16.16
CA VAL A 25 -16.41 -6.18 -17.18
C VAL A 25 -17.42 -5.22 -16.56
N PHE A 26 -17.60 -4.05 -17.18
CA PHE A 26 -18.53 -3.04 -16.69
C PHE A 26 -19.96 -3.31 -17.14
N THR A 27 -20.92 -3.00 -16.28
CA THR A 27 -22.33 -2.95 -16.65
C THR A 27 -22.68 -1.63 -17.34
N ALA A 28 -23.76 -1.60 -18.12
CA ALA A 28 -24.20 -0.37 -18.81
C ALA A 28 -24.51 0.79 -17.82
N ALA A 29 -25.02 0.46 -16.63
CA ALA A 29 -25.29 1.44 -15.59
C ALA A 29 -23.99 2.02 -14.97
N GLU A 30 -22.96 1.18 -14.78
CA GLU A 30 -21.65 1.61 -14.26
C GLU A 30 -20.95 2.56 -15.24
N LEU A 31 -21.00 2.27 -16.54
CA LEU A 31 -20.42 3.14 -17.56
C LEU A 31 -21.10 4.52 -17.58
N GLN A 32 -22.43 4.57 -17.42
CA GLN A 32 -23.15 5.84 -17.30
C GLN A 32 -22.76 6.61 -16.04
N GLN A 33 -22.57 5.94 -14.90
CA GLN A 33 -22.12 6.59 -13.67
C GLN A 33 -20.69 7.13 -13.76
N LEU A 34 -19.76 6.37 -14.34
CA LEU A 34 -18.35 6.77 -14.49
C LEU A 34 -18.14 7.92 -15.48
N THR A 35 -19.08 8.11 -16.41
CA THR A 35 -19.05 9.20 -17.40
C THR A 35 -19.74 10.48 -16.91
N GLN A 36 -20.76 10.38 -16.06
CA GLN A 36 -21.47 11.53 -15.49
C GLN A 36 -20.64 12.34 -14.49
N GLN A 37 -19.69 11.71 -13.79
CA GLN A 37 -18.83 12.38 -12.82
C GLN A 37 -17.83 13.37 -13.46
N CYS A 38 -17.49 13.19 -14.74
CA CYS A 38 -16.63 14.15 -15.46
C CYS A 38 -17.34 15.46 -15.81
N SER A 39 -18.65 15.43 -16.06
CA SER A 39 -19.42 16.65 -16.38
C SER A 39 -19.64 17.54 -15.15
N SER A 40 -19.89 16.97 -13.97
CA SER A 40 -20.14 17.76 -12.75
C SER A 40 -18.90 18.49 -12.22
N ALA A 41 -17.70 17.90 -12.38
CA ALA A 41 -16.44 18.54 -12.00
C ALA A 41 -16.16 19.80 -12.85
N ASN A 42 -16.45 19.77 -14.16
CA ASN A 42 -16.24 20.91 -15.06
C ASN A 42 -17.24 22.06 -14.85
N GLU A 43 -18.49 21.74 -14.47
CA GLU A 43 -19.49 22.76 -14.11
C GLU A 43 -19.10 23.47 -12.80
N SER A 44 -18.62 22.73 -11.79
CA SER A 44 -18.16 23.31 -10.51
C SER A 44 -16.90 24.19 -10.60
N ALA A 45 -16.09 24.01 -11.66
CA ALA A 45 -14.92 24.86 -11.93
C ALA A 45 -15.32 26.19 -12.58
N ARG A 46 -16.34 26.20 -13.44
CA ARG A 46 -16.83 27.42 -14.11
C ARG A 46 -17.59 28.37 -13.18
N ASP A 47 -18.34 27.83 -12.21
CA ASP A 47 -19.07 28.65 -11.23
C ASP A 47 -18.18 29.32 -10.17
N ARG A 48 -16.95 28.83 -9.97
CA ARG A 48 -15.99 29.42 -9.03
C ARG A 48 -15.33 30.70 -9.54
N GLU A 49 -15.26 30.91 -10.86
CA GLU A 49 -14.62 32.09 -11.44
C GLU A 49 -15.57 33.31 -11.52
N ILE A 50 -16.88 33.11 -11.40
CA ILE A 50 -17.89 34.17 -11.59
C ILE A 50 -18.30 34.84 -10.26
N SER A 51 -17.87 34.31 -9.11
CA SER A 51 -18.29 34.77 -7.78
C SER A 51 -17.19 35.48 -6.96
N GLU A 52 -16.32 36.28 -7.60
CA GLU A 52 -15.46 37.27 -6.89
C GLU A 52 -16.26 38.51 -6.39
N GLY A 53 -17.49 38.28 -5.92
CA GLY A 53 -18.32 39.28 -5.26
C GLY A 53 -18.04 39.30 -3.76
N LYS A 54 -17.08 40.13 -3.32
CA LYS A 54 -16.88 40.63 -1.95
C LYS A 54 -17.43 39.74 -0.81
N VAL A 55 -16.86 38.54 -0.63
CA VAL A 55 -17.06 37.78 0.60
C VAL A 55 -16.12 38.36 1.65
N SER A 56 -16.68 38.86 2.76
CA SER A 56 -15.91 39.31 3.92
C SER A 56 -15.01 38.16 4.38
N LYS A 57 -13.68 38.33 4.24
CA LYS A 57 -12.73 37.29 4.64
C LYS A 57 -12.95 36.94 6.11
N PRO A 58 -13.15 35.67 6.47
CA PRO A 58 -13.29 35.27 7.85
C PRO A 58 -12.04 35.71 8.62
N LYS A 59 -12.23 36.24 9.84
CA LYS A 59 -11.12 36.68 10.69
C LYS A 59 -10.23 35.48 10.97
N ARG A 60 -8.94 35.60 10.62
CA ARG A 60 -7.94 34.56 10.88
C ARG A 60 -7.53 34.60 12.35
N VAL A 61 -7.70 33.50 13.05
CA VAL A 61 -7.23 33.35 14.45
C VAL A 61 -5.71 33.24 14.43
N ALA A 62 -5.04 33.97 15.33
CA ALA A 62 -3.59 33.89 15.47
C ALA A 62 -3.19 32.60 16.22
N VAL A 63 -2.51 31.69 15.53
CA VAL A 63 -2.12 30.37 16.05
C VAL A 63 -0.73 30.39 16.70
N HIS A 64 0.14 31.31 16.28
CA HIS A 64 1.53 31.40 16.74
C HIS A 64 1.92 32.83 17.14
N GLY A 65 2.90 32.95 18.03
CA GLY A 65 3.40 34.23 18.54
C GLY A 65 4.63 34.81 17.83
N TYR A 66 5.12 34.19 16.73
CA TYR A 66 6.39 34.58 16.10
C TYR A 66 6.47 36.06 15.64
N LEU A 67 5.33 36.65 15.27
CA LEU A 67 5.24 38.06 14.83
C LEU A 67 4.72 38.99 15.95
N GLY A 68 4.65 38.50 17.19
CA GLY A 68 3.99 39.17 18.31
C GLY A 68 2.47 38.98 18.33
N GLY A 69 1.87 39.13 19.51
CA GLY A 69 0.43 38.96 19.74
C GLY A 69 0.10 37.96 20.85
N LYS A 70 -1.00 38.20 21.58
CA LYS A 70 -1.49 37.27 22.60
C LYS A 70 -2.16 36.08 21.90
N VAL A 71 -1.62 34.89 22.10
CA VAL A 71 -2.21 33.64 21.61
C VAL A 71 -2.97 33.00 22.77
N SER A 72 -4.29 32.87 22.60
CA SER A 72 -5.12 32.06 23.49
C SER A 72 -5.10 30.61 22.99
N LEU A 73 -4.60 29.69 23.80
CA LEU A 73 -4.51 28.27 23.42
C LEU A 73 -5.91 27.67 23.16
N ALA A 74 -6.93 28.18 23.85
CA ALA A 74 -8.31 27.73 23.72
C ALA A 74 -8.92 28.11 22.36
N ASP A 75 -8.58 29.29 21.84
CA ASP A 75 -9.08 29.77 20.55
C ASP A 75 -8.33 29.09 19.40
N ALA A 76 -7.04 28.81 19.60
CA ALA A 76 -6.24 28.04 18.65
C ALA A 76 -6.76 26.60 18.52
N ALA A 77 -7.03 25.91 19.64
CA ALA A 77 -7.48 24.52 19.64
C ALA A 77 -8.85 24.28 18.96
N GLN A 78 -9.69 25.30 18.84
CA GLN A 78 -10.98 25.22 18.15
C GLN A 78 -10.85 25.29 16.62
N VAL A 79 -9.68 25.67 16.10
CA VAL A 79 -9.44 25.80 14.66
C VAL A 79 -8.95 24.48 14.11
N GLU A 80 -9.58 24.01 13.04
CA GLU A 80 -9.13 22.84 12.29
C GLU A 80 -7.89 23.20 11.46
N TYR A 81 -6.82 22.43 11.63
CA TYR A 81 -5.54 22.66 10.96
C TYR A 81 -5.35 21.70 9.80
N GLU A 82 -5.41 22.23 8.58
CA GLU A 82 -5.08 21.47 7.38
C GLU A 82 -3.70 21.88 6.85
N VAL A 83 -2.70 21.01 7.02
CA VAL A 83 -1.34 21.17 6.46
C VAL A 83 -1.15 20.19 5.31
N GLY A 84 -2.04 20.26 4.31
CA GLY A 84 -2.10 19.27 3.23
C GLY A 84 -0.92 19.27 2.26
N HIS A 85 -0.04 20.27 2.31
CA HIS A 85 1.11 20.38 1.40
C HIS A 85 2.37 19.65 1.89
N SER A 86 2.47 19.34 3.18
CA SER A 86 3.64 18.67 3.77
C SER A 86 3.41 17.15 3.88
N LEU A 87 4.43 16.35 3.55
CA LEU A 87 4.32 14.88 3.61
C LEU A 87 4.36 14.30 5.03
N LEU A 88 5.09 14.93 5.95
CA LEU A 88 5.27 14.47 7.34
C LEU A 88 4.56 15.36 8.37
N GLY A 89 3.66 16.24 7.90
CA GLY A 89 2.99 17.23 8.74
C GLY A 89 3.84 18.48 9.04
N SER A 90 3.37 19.29 9.99
CA SER A 90 3.94 20.59 10.33
C SER A 90 5.21 20.53 11.17
N TYR A 91 5.41 19.45 11.94
CA TYR A 91 6.57 19.28 12.81
C TYR A 91 6.84 17.80 13.09
N VAL A 92 8.12 17.41 13.00
CA VAL A 92 8.61 16.09 13.40
C VAL A 92 9.73 16.30 14.43
N PRO A 93 9.70 15.61 15.59
CA PRO A 93 10.78 15.68 16.58
C PRO A 93 12.13 15.27 15.98
N ARG A 94 13.19 16.03 16.29
CA ARG A 94 14.53 15.80 15.74
C ARG A 94 15.04 14.38 15.97
N GLN A 95 14.93 13.89 17.20
CA GLN A 95 15.39 12.53 17.56
C GLN A 95 14.63 11.45 16.80
N GLN A 96 13.33 11.67 16.55
CA GLN A 96 12.53 10.75 15.77
C GLN A 96 13.01 10.76 14.32
N LEU A 97 13.10 11.94 13.69
CA LEU A 97 13.50 12.09 12.29
C LEU A 97 14.89 11.49 12.01
N GLU A 98 15.83 11.66 12.94
CA GLU A 98 17.19 11.11 12.83
C GLU A 98 17.23 9.59 12.90
N ALA A 99 16.27 8.97 13.61
CA ALA A 99 16.17 7.52 13.77
C ALA A 99 15.25 6.83 12.75
N LEU A 100 14.60 7.56 11.82
CA LEU A 100 13.71 6.95 10.83
C LEU A 100 14.47 6.22 9.72
N SER A 101 13.85 5.14 9.25
CA SER A 101 14.32 4.36 8.10
C SER A 101 13.87 5.00 6.79
N SER A 102 14.82 5.37 5.93
CA SER A 102 14.51 5.94 4.61
C SER A 102 13.80 4.96 3.69
N VAL A 103 14.13 3.67 3.78
CA VAL A 103 13.58 2.61 2.92
C VAL A 103 12.09 2.40 3.20
N ASP A 104 11.71 2.38 4.47
CA ASP A 104 10.32 2.16 4.87
C ASP A 104 9.43 3.33 4.44
N PHE A 105 9.93 4.58 4.58
CA PHE A 105 9.22 5.76 4.12
C PHE A 105 9.17 5.87 2.60
N ALA A 106 10.22 5.48 1.87
CA ALA A 106 10.18 5.44 0.41
C ALA A 106 9.09 4.48 -0.08
N HIS A 107 9.01 3.28 0.51
CA HIS A 107 7.95 2.33 0.21
C HIS A 107 6.56 2.87 0.61
N HIS A 108 6.45 3.53 1.77
CA HIS A 108 5.22 4.16 2.20
C HIS A 108 4.75 5.23 1.21
N PHE A 109 5.63 6.15 0.79
CA PHE A 109 5.30 7.21 -0.17
C PHE A 109 4.93 6.67 -1.55
N HIS A 110 5.65 5.65 -2.02
CA HIS A 110 5.29 4.99 -3.27
C HIS A 110 3.88 4.40 -3.18
N ARG A 111 3.56 3.73 -2.05
CA ARG A 111 2.24 3.15 -1.81
C ARG A 111 1.12 4.20 -1.69
N THR A 112 1.36 5.32 -1.01
CA THR A 112 0.32 6.31 -0.68
C THR A 112 0.14 7.41 -1.71
N LEU A 113 1.18 7.80 -2.44
CA LEU A 113 1.12 8.87 -3.43
C LEU A 113 0.93 8.33 -4.84
N GLU A 114 1.69 7.29 -5.21
CA GLU A 114 1.74 6.80 -6.59
C GLU A 114 0.76 5.64 -6.81
N CYS A 115 0.79 4.63 -5.95
CA CYS A 115 -0.08 3.45 -6.10
C CYS A 115 -1.50 3.63 -5.54
N LYS A 116 -1.87 4.82 -5.04
CA LYS A 116 -3.17 5.03 -4.39
C LYS A 116 -4.36 4.71 -5.30
N ALA A 117 -4.34 5.24 -6.52
CA ALA A 117 -5.42 5.02 -7.48
C ALA A 117 -5.57 3.54 -7.85
N ALA A 118 -4.45 2.84 -8.07
CA ALA A 118 -4.45 1.40 -8.34
C ALA A 118 -5.05 0.61 -7.16
N LEU A 119 -4.63 0.90 -5.93
CA LEU A 119 -5.16 0.23 -4.73
C LEU A 119 -6.65 0.52 -4.52
N GLU A 120 -7.10 1.75 -4.73
CA GLU A 120 -8.51 2.11 -4.63
C GLU A 120 -9.36 1.39 -5.70
N THR A 121 -8.87 1.31 -6.94
CA THR A 121 -9.56 0.54 -8.00
C THR A 121 -9.59 -0.95 -7.71
N HIS A 122 -8.53 -1.50 -7.10
CA HIS A 122 -8.51 -2.88 -6.64
C HIS A 122 -9.61 -3.12 -5.60
N ASP A 123 -9.72 -2.24 -4.61
CA ASP A 123 -10.67 -2.39 -3.52
C ASP A 123 -12.13 -2.26 -4.00
N VAL A 124 -12.39 -1.44 -5.02
CA VAL A 124 -13.74 -1.26 -5.57
C VAL A 124 -14.13 -2.37 -6.55
N PHE A 125 -13.26 -2.74 -7.49
CA PHE A 125 -13.62 -3.60 -8.62
C PHE A 125 -13.13 -5.05 -8.49
N LEU A 126 -12.08 -5.30 -7.70
CA LEU A 126 -11.48 -6.63 -7.57
C LEU A 126 -11.69 -7.26 -6.19
N ALA A 127 -11.93 -6.49 -5.12
CA ALA A 127 -12.13 -7.06 -3.77
C ALA A 127 -13.42 -7.91 -3.64
N GLY A 128 -14.38 -7.76 -4.55
CA GLY A 128 -15.54 -8.66 -4.66
C GLY A 128 -15.22 -9.98 -5.40
N ALA A 129 -14.14 -10.04 -6.17
CA ALA A 129 -13.69 -11.20 -6.92
C ALA A 129 -12.69 -12.04 -6.11
N GLY A 130 -13.16 -12.56 -4.97
CA GLY A 130 -12.47 -13.62 -4.25
C GLY A 130 -11.41 -13.14 -3.26
N GLN A 131 -11.53 -13.70 -2.06
CA GLN A 131 -10.49 -13.79 -1.04
C GLN A 131 -9.13 -14.16 -1.65
N LEU A 132 -8.32 -13.18 -1.99
CA LEU A 132 -6.88 -13.40 -2.08
C LEU A 132 -6.36 -13.40 -0.65
N TYR A 133 -6.36 -14.60 -0.08
CA TYR A 133 -5.50 -14.98 1.02
C TYR A 133 -4.07 -14.63 0.61
N LEU A 134 -3.62 -13.41 0.92
CA LEU A 134 -2.19 -13.13 0.99
C LEU A 134 -1.65 -14.08 2.07
N PRO A 135 -0.69 -14.97 1.79
CA PRO A 135 -0.01 -15.67 2.85
C PRO A 135 0.99 -14.68 3.45
N PHE A 136 0.50 -13.64 4.14
CA PHE A 136 1.28 -13.06 5.23
C PHE A 136 0.86 -13.81 6.49
N GLN A 137 1.31 -15.07 6.57
CA GLN A 137 1.15 -15.89 7.75
C GLN A 137 2.50 -15.91 8.44
N SER A 138 2.77 -14.88 9.24
CA SER A 138 3.72 -14.98 10.35
C SER A 138 3.11 -15.90 11.39
N HIS A 139 3.09 -17.20 11.11
CA HIS A 139 2.88 -18.21 12.14
C HIS A 139 3.93 -19.29 11.93
N ILE A 140 4.92 -19.26 12.82
CA ILE A 140 5.61 -20.46 13.26
C ILE A 140 4.49 -21.39 13.74
N ASP A 141 4.12 -22.38 12.94
CA ASP A 141 3.82 -23.72 13.46
C ASP A 141 3.66 -24.75 12.34
N SER A 142 4.14 -25.94 12.68
CA SER A 142 4.49 -27.09 11.85
C SER A 142 3.34 -27.63 10.99
N PRO A 143 3.51 -27.88 9.67
CA PRO A 143 2.48 -28.58 8.90
C PRO A 143 2.70 -30.10 8.96
N LYS A 144 1.74 -30.78 9.60
CA LYS A 144 1.46 -32.20 9.39
C LYS A 144 1.12 -32.43 7.90
N ASP A 145 1.75 -33.48 7.41
CA ASP A 145 1.56 -34.28 6.21
C ASP A 145 0.29 -34.02 5.37
N ASN A 146 0.50 -33.67 4.10
CA ASN A 146 -0.42 -33.97 3.00
C ASN A 146 0.31 -33.88 1.64
N GLY A 147 0.77 -35.04 1.16
CA GLY A 147 0.43 -35.59 -0.16
C GLY A 147 0.92 -34.96 -1.48
N LEU A 148 1.52 -33.76 -1.49
CA LEU A 148 2.06 -33.19 -2.73
C LEU A 148 3.54 -33.57 -2.89
N LYS A 149 3.92 -34.14 -4.04
CA LYS A 149 5.29 -34.53 -4.43
C LYS A 149 6.25 -33.33 -4.41
N ARG A 150 6.61 -32.84 -3.22
CA ARG A 150 7.64 -31.82 -3.00
C ARG A 150 8.96 -32.41 -3.45
N LYS A 151 9.63 -31.74 -4.41
CA LYS A 151 11.02 -32.06 -4.79
C LYS A 151 11.88 -32.00 -3.52
N ARG A 152 12.26 -33.17 -2.99
CA ARG A 152 13.05 -33.28 -1.75
C ARG A 152 14.50 -32.95 -2.08
N LYS A 153 15.08 -31.96 -1.39
CA LYS A 153 16.52 -31.65 -1.51
C LYS A 153 17.32 -32.77 -0.84
N VAL A 154 18.21 -33.42 -1.59
CA VAL A 154 19.10 -34.51 -1.14
C VAL A 154 20.55 -34.04 -1.24
N MET A 155 21.38 -34.41 -0.26
CA MET A 155 22.84 -34.23 -0.29
C MET A 155 23.52 -35.57 -0.55
N ILE A 156 24.64 -35.61 -1.26
CA ILE A 156 25.31 -36.85 -1.67
C ILE A 156 26.80 -36.79 -1.27
N CYS A 157 27.36 -37.81 -0.58
CA CYS A 157 28.84 -37.91 -0.42
C CYS A 157 29.43 -38.17 -1.80
N LYS A 158 30.33 -37.29 -2.27
CA LYS A 158 30.95 -37.44 -3.59
C LYS A 158 31.87 -38.67 -3.70
N ARG A 159 32.32 -39.23 -2.57
CA ARG A 159 33.22 -40.38 -2.53
C ARG A 159 32.49 -41.73 -2.62
N CYS A 160 31.50 -41.95 -1.76
CA CYS A 160 30.77 -43.23 -1.68
C CYS A 160 29.31 -43.15 -2.19
N GLN A 161 28.89 -42.01 -2.75
CA GLN A 161 27.54 -41.78 -3.28
C GLN A 161 26.38 -41.96 -2.28
N SER A 162 26.68 -41.99 -0.97
CA SER A 162 25.67 -42.07 0.09
C SER A 162 24.73 -40.86 0.05
N ARG A 163 23.41 -41.09 0.20
CA ARG A 163 22.36 -40.08 0.06
C ARG A 163 21.81 -39.69 1.43
N PHE A 164 21.79 -38.39 1.71
CA PHE A 164 21.28 -37.82 2.95
C PHE A 164 20.06 -36.95 2.66
N SER A 165 18.94 -37.26 3.30
CA SER A 165 17.66 -36.56 3.12
C SER A 165 17.05 -36.14 4.46
N GLY A 166 16.11 -35.19 4.43
CA GLY A 166 15.46 -34.67 5.64
C GLY A 166 16.13 -33.42 6.25
N PRO A 167 15.64 -32.95 7.41
CA PRO A 167 16.08 -31.70 8.04
C PRO A 167 17.52 -31.78 8.58
N GLN A 168 17.95 -32.95 9.08
CA GLN A 168 19.30 -33.15 9.66
C GLN A 168 20.35 -33.60 8.64
N ARG A 169 20.06 -33.56 7.34
CA ARG A 169 20.97 -34.03 6.26
C ARG A 169 22.37 -33.40 6.29
N ARG A 170 22.50 -32.17 6.83
CA ARG A 170 23.80 -31.48 6.99
C ARG A 170 24.62 -32.01 8.16
N SER A 171 24.01 -32.47 9.23
CA SER A 171 24.72 -33.07 10.36
C SER A 171 25.12 -34.50 10.03
N GLN A 172 24.20 -35.27 9.43
CA GLN A 172 24.46 -36.65 9.01
C GLN A 172 25.63 -36.75 8.02
N ILE A 173 25.77 -35.83 7.05
CA ILE A 173 26.93 -35.84 6.15
C ILE A 173 28.24 -35.42 6.82
N LYS A 174 28.19 -34.64 7.92
CA LYS A 174 29.39 -34.26 8.68
C LYS A 174 29.90 -35.40 9.55
N GLU A 175 29.00 -36.18 10.14
CA GLU A 175 29.31 -37.36 10.95
C GLU A 175 29.55 -38.61 10.09
N HIS A 176 29.30 -38.52 8.79
CA HIS A 176 29.47 -39.64 7.88
C HIS A 176 30.95 -39.96 7.64
N VAL A 177 31.35 -41.15 8.08
CA VAL A 177 32.61 -41.78 7.69
C VAL A 177 32.41 -42.41 6.31
N CYS A 178 32.90 -41.76 5.24
CA CYS A 178 32.83 -42.35 3.89
C CYS A 178 33.80 -43.56 3.87
N VAL A 179 33.25 -44.75 3.60
CA VAL A 179 34.02 -45.95 3.26
C VAL A 179 34.16 -45.94 1.75
N ASP A 180 35.40 -45.89 1.26
CA ASP A 180 35.66 -45.88 -0.18
C ASP A 180 35.15 -47.19 -0.79
N GLN A 181 34.21 -47.09 -1.73
CA GLN A 181 33.81 -48.22 -2.56
C GLN A 181 34.90 -48.41 -3.62
N THR A 182 36.01 -49.06 -3.24
CA THR A 182 36.95 -49.62 -4.20
C THR A 182 36.45 -50.98 -4.64
N SER A 183 35.62 -50.99 -5.68
CA SER A 183 35.39 -52.14 -6.58
C SER A 183 34.56 -51.68 -7.77
#